data_AF-A0AAN5I4C4-F1
#
_entry.id   AF-A0AAN5I4C4-F1
#
_cell.length_a   1.000
_cell.length_b   1.000
_cell.length_c   1.000
_cell.angle_alpha   90.00
_cell.angle_beta   90.00
_cell.angle_gamma   90.00
#
_symmetry.space_group_name_H-M   'P 1'
#
loop_
_entity.id
_entity.type
_entity.pdbx_description
1 polymer ?
#
loop_
_entity_poly.entity_id
_entity_poly.type
_entity_poly.pdbx_seq_one_letter_code
_entity_poly.pdbx_strand_id
1 'polypeptide(L)'
;LQPPILPILGIRMTLIQRMLLGLQHLRRNQNMQPEIVSSLSAARCKSGWDGQLTRMPEWAMYCEEFVGLPADQKLAVYKGCLKSFFRLERFHITAKIFGKKILEKSFDKSLVFVLTDEVAVDFVTTVFDFSLLTDYDQGDIKKMHLPFYYRFMQTIARPMIELKVTDTELVFTLAQLVWHLEG
;
A
#
# COMPACT_ATOMS: atom_id res chain seq x y z
N LEU A 1 -8.11 -14.32 13.86
CA LEU A 1 -7.97 -14.62 12.41
C LEU A 1 -7.47 -16.05 12.29
N GLN A 2 -8.20 -16.93 11.59
CA GLN A 2 -7.70 -18.26 11.26
C GLN A 2 -6.72 -18.15 10.07
N PRO A 3 -5.65 -18.96 10.01
CA PRO A 3 -4.75 -18.95 8.86
C PRO A 3 -5.51 -19.34 7.58
N PRO A 4 -5.15 -18.75 6.42
CA PRO A 4 -5.79 -19.07 5.15
C PRO A 4 -5.59 -20.55 4.82
N ILE A 5 -6.65 -21.19 4.31
CA ILE A 5 -6.58 -22.57 3.83
C ILE A 5 -5.71 -22.56 2.57
N LEU A 6 -4.46 -22.99 2.70
CA LEU A 6 -3.56 -23.14 1.56
C LEU A 6 -4.05 -24.34 0.73
N PRO A 7 -4.12 -24.23 -0.60
CA PRO A 7 -4.54 -25.35 -1.44
C PRO A 7 -3.58 -26.54 -1.23
N ILE A 8 -4.13 -27.71 -0.89
CA ILE A 8 -3.38 -28.95 -0.72
C ILE A 8 -3.03 -29.47 -2.12
N LEU A 9 -1.95 -28.95 -2.70
CA LEU A 9 -1.44 -29.34 -4.02
C LEU A 9 -0.55 -30.59 -3.99
N GLY A 10 -0.43 -31.27 -2.84
CA GLY A 10 0.53 -32.36 -2.65
C GLY A 10 2.01 -31.93 -2.60
N ILE A 11 2.28 -30.63 -2.79
CA ILE A 11 3.60 -30.00 -2.71
C ILE A 11 3.53 -28.87 -1.69
N ARG A 12 4.42 -28.88 -0.69
CA ARG A 12 4.52 -27.80 0.30
C ARG A 12 5.08 -26.54 -0.39
N MET A 13 4.30 -25.47 -0.43
CA MET A 13 4.76 -24.16 -0.93
C MET A 13 5.89 -23.62 -0.05
N THR A 14 6.87 -22.97 -0.70
CA THR A 14 7.91 -22.21 0.02
C THR A 14 7.32 -20.96 0.65
N LEU A 15 8.03 -20.35 1.62
CA LEU A 15 7.59 -19.11 2.26
C LEU A 15 7.25 -18.03 1.21
N ILE A 16 8.15 -17.76 0.25
CA ILE A 16 7.92 -16.74 -0.79
C ILE A 16 6.69 -17.05 -1.64
N GLN A 17 6.45 -18.31 -2.01
CA GLN A 17 5.25 -18.70 -2.76
C GLN A 17 3.97 -18.41 -1.98
N ARG A 18 3.95 -18.70 -0.67
CA ARG A 18 2.80 -18.40 0.19
C ARG A 18 2.58 -16.90 0.37
N MET A 19 3.63 -16.14 0.60
CA MET A 19 3.52 -14.68 0.76
C MET A 19 3.09 -14.01 -0.55
N LEU A 20 3.50 -14.56 -1.70
CA LEU A 20 3.02 -14.13 -3.02
C LEU A 20 1.54 -14.44 -3.21
N LEU A 21 1.09 -15.63 -2.83
CA LEU A 21 -0.33 -15.97 -2.81
C LEU A 21 -1.11 -15.02 -1.89
N GLY A 22 -0.55 -14.69 -0.73
CA GLY A 22 -1.12 -13.69 0.18
C GLY A 22 -1.23 -12.31 -0.48
N LEU A 23 -0.22 -11.87 -1.23
CA LEU A 23 -0.25 -10.58 -1.93
C LEU A 23 -1.33 -10.56 -3.02
N GLN A 24 -1.50 -11.67 -3.75
CA GLN A 24 -2.58 -11.83 -4.71
C GLN A 24 -3.95 -11.76 -4.03
N HIS A 25 -4.10 -12.41 -2.87
CA HIS A 25 -5.32 -12.34 -2.08
C HIS A 25 -5.63 -10.93 -1.58
N LEU A 26 -4.61 -10.21 -1.10
CA LEU A 26 -4.72 -8.81 -0.66
C LEU A 26 -5.21 -7.88 -1.78
N ARG A 27 -4.81 -8.18 -3.02
CA ARG A 27 -5.11 -7.40 -4.24
C ARG A 27 -6.30 -7.92 -5.04
N ARG A 28 -7.02 -8.93 -4.56
CA ARG A 28 -8.09 -9.60 -5.33
C ARG A 28 -9.17 -8.66 -5.88
N ASN A 29 -9.39 -7.52 -5.22
CA ASN A 29 -10.38 -6.52 -5.59
C ASN A 29 -9.76 -5.26 -6.23
N GLN A 30 -8.44 -5.23 -6.46
CA GLN A 30 -7.78 -4.06 -7.02
C GLN A 30 -8.31 -3.76 -8.43
N ASN A 31 -8.91 -2.58 -8.61
CA ASN A 31 -9.24 -2.10 -9.94
C ASN A 31 -7.95 -1.64 -10.65
N MET A 32 -7.68 -2.20 -11.82
CA MET A 32 -6.52 -1.84 -12.65
C MET A 32 -6.74 -0.56 -13.45
N GLN A 33 -7.95 0.00 -13.43
CA GLN A 33 -8.33 1.29 -13.99
C GLN A 33 -9.08 2.11 -12.93
N PRO A 34 -8.41 2.50 -11.82
CA PRO A 34 -9.05 3.25 -10.75
C PRO A 34 -9.42 4.65 -11.23
N GLU A 35 -10.52 5.19 -10.68
CA GLU A 35 -10.99 6.54 -10.97
C GLU A 35 -10.00 7.56 -10.41
N ILE A 36 -9.46 8.45 -11.24
CA ILE A 36 -8.69 9.61 -10.77
C ILE A 36 -9.66 10.73 -10.40
N VAL A 37 -9.86 10.95 -9.11
CA VAL A 37 -10.88 11.88 -8.61
C VAL A 37 -10.37 13.32 -8.54
N SER A 38 -11.23 14.28 -8.86
CA SER A 38 -10.93 15.71 -8.71
C SER A 38 -11.10 16.21 -7.27
N SER A 39 -11.92 15.52 -6.47
CA SER A 39 -12.10 15.80 -5.04
C SER A 39 -12.20 14.53 -4.22
N LEU A 40 -11.73 14.59 -2.97
CA LEU A 40 -11.74 13.46 -2.05
C LEU A 40 -12.01 13.93 -0.62
N SER A 41 -13.08 13.40 -0.02
CA SER A 41 -13.43 13.67 1.38
C SER A 41 -12.86 12.61 2.32
N ALA A 42 -12.63 12.98 3.59
CA ALA A 42 -12.24 12.06 4.66
C ALA A 42 -13.18 10.83 4.76
N ALA A 43 -14.49 11.06 4.61
CA ALA A 43 -15.49 10.00 4.66
C ALA A 43 -15.29 8.95 3.54
N ARG A 44 -14.91 9.39 2.33
CA ARG A 44 -14.62 8.48 1.20
C ARG A 44 -13.32 7.69 1.42
N CYS A 45 -12.34 8.26 2.14
CA CYS A 45 -11.11 7.55 2.52
C CYS A 45 -11.34 6.46 3.57
N LYS A 46 -12.34 6.65 4.45
CA LYS A 46 -12.56 5.79 5.62
C LYS A 46 -12.73 4.31 5.25
N SER A 47 -13.55 4.00 4.25
CA SER A 47 -13.75 2.61 3.80
C SER A 47 -12.46 1.96 3.31
N GLY A 48 -11.61 2.73 2.64
CA GLY A 48 -10.27 2.30 2.22
C GLY A 48 -9.36 2.02 3.41
N TRP A 49 -9.36 2.88 4.43
CA TRP A 49 -8.56 2.69 5.65
C TRP A 49 -9.02 1.48 6.46
N ASP A 50 -10.34 1.31 6.63
CA ASP A 50 -10.92 0.17 7.35
C ASP A 50 -10.47 -1.16 6.72
N GLY A 51 -10.49 -1.24 5.38
CA GLY A 51 -9.99 -2.42 4.66
C GLY A 51 -8.47 -2.60 4.74
N GLN A 52 -7.68 -1.55 4.96
CA GLN A 52 -6.23 -1.70 5.19
C GLN A 52 -5.96 -2.31 6.57
N LEU A 53 -6.74 -1.95 7.60
CA LEU A 53 -6.51 -2.45 8.96
C LEU A 53 -6.57 -3.99 9.07
N THR A 54 -7.37 -4.66 8.26
CA THR A 54 -7.52 -6.13 8.28
C THR A 54 -6.60 -6.87 7.31
N ARG A 55 -6.31 -6.28 6.14
CA ARG A 55 -5.60 -6.97 5.05
C ARG A 55 -4.13 -7.28 5.33
N MET A 56 -3.42 -6.43 6.06
CA MET A 56 -2.02 -6.71 6.39
C MET A 56 -1.88 -7.91 7.36
N PRO A 57 -2.66 -8.00 8.46
CA PRO A 57 -2.71 -9.18 9.30
C PRO A 57 -3.08 -10.43 8.50
N GLU A 58 -4.09 -10.37 7.63
CA GLU A 58 -4.47 -11.50 6.77
C GLU A 58 -3.32 -11.95 5.87
N TRP A 59 -2.59 -11.00 5.27
CA TRP A 59 -1.38 -11.29 4.49
C TRP A 59 -0.27 -11.93 5.35
N ALA A 60 -0.04 -11.42 6.55
CA ALA A 60 0.97 -11.95 7.46
C ALA A 60 0.68 -13.39 7.92
N MET A 61 -0.60 -13.80 7.96
CA MET A 61 -1.00 -15.18 8.26
C MET A 61 -0.59 -16.21 7.20
N TYR A 62 -0.10 -15.78 6.02
CA TYR A 62 0.56 -16.68 5.05
C TYR A 62 2.00 -17.07 5.46
N CYS A 63 2.55 -16.45 6.50
CA CYS A 63 3.84 -16.79 7.11
C CYS A 63 3.62 -17.67 8.35
N GLU A 64 4.05 -18.94 8.31
CA GLU A 64 3.87 -19.89 9.42
C GLU A 64 4.55 -19.41 10.71
N GLU A 65 5.72 -18.80 10.56
CA GLU A 65 6.51 -18.25 11.66
C GLU A 65 5.74 -17.12 12.35
N PHE A 66 5.09 -16.23 11.58
CA PHE A 66 4.20 -15.21 12.12
C PHE A 66 2.97 -15.81 12.78
N VAL A 67 2.38 -16.86 12.20
CA VAL A 67 1.23 -17.58 12.80
C VAL A 67 1.60 -18.17 14.17
N GLY A 68 2.84 -18.64 14.34
CA GLY A 68 3.35 -19.18 15.61
C GLY A 68 3.56 -18.15 16.72
N LEU A 69 3.60 -16.85 16.41
CA LEU A 69 3.87 -15.82 17.40
C LEU A 69 2.74 -15.68 18.44
N PRO A 70 3.07 -15.37 19.70
CA PRO A 70 2.13 -14.89 20.70
C PRO A 70 1.33 -13.65 20.23
N ALA A 71 0.13 -13.44 20.79
CA ALA A 71 -0.78 -12.38 20.34
C ALA A 71 -0.21 -10.96 20.55
N ASP A 72 0.51 -10.74 21.64
CA ASP A 72 1.22 -9.50 21.96
C ASP A 72 2.33 -9.19 20.94
N GLN A 73 3.11 -10.20 20.54
CA GLN A 73 4.15 -10.06 19.52
C GLN A 73 3.57 -9.80 18.13
N LYS A 74 2.46 -10.47 17.76
CA LYS A 74 1.73 -10.17 16.51
C LYS A 74 1.24 -8.73 16.47
N LEU A 75 0.76 -8.22 17.61
CA LEU A 75 0.28 -6.85 17.73
C LEU A 75 1.42 -5.82 17.63
N ALA A 76 2.59 -6.13 18.20
CA ALA A 76 3.78 -5.29 18.07
C ALA A 76 4.20 -5.14 16.60
N VAL A 77 4.37 -6.26 15.90
CA VAL A 77 4.68 -6.28 14.46
C VAL A 77 3.65 -5.47 13.67
N TYR A 78 2.35 -5.72 13.90
CA TYR A 78 1.29 -4.98 13.21
C TYR A 78 1.42 -3.46 13.41
N LYS A 79 1.60 -2.98 14.65
CA LYS A 79 1.70 -1.55 14.94
C LYS A 79 2.93 -0.90 14.29
N GLY A 80 4.06 -1.61 14.26
CA GLY A 80 5.32 -1.10 13.73
C GLY A 80 5.32 -0.92 12.21
N CYS A 81 4.77 -1.88 11.47
CA CYS A 81 4.95 -1.93 10.02
C CYS A 81 3.70 -1.60 9.19
N LEU A 82 2.49 -1.53 9.78
CA LEU A 82 1.22 -1.35 9.05
C LEU A 82 1.27 -0.22 8.00
N LYS A 83 1.66 0.98 8.42
CA LYS A 83 1.67 2.17 7.55
C LYS A 83 2.68 2.01 6.41
N SER A 84 3.86 1.50 6.71
CA SER A 84 4.94 1.31 5.73
C SER A 84 4.60 0.20 4.73
N PHE A 85 3.97 -0.88 5.21
CA PHE A 85 3.49 -1.99 4.39
C PHE A 85 2.53 -1.49 3.31
N PHE A 86 1.44 -0.81 3.71
CA PHE A 86 0.45 -0.31 2.75
C PHE A 86 1.00 0.77 1.84
N ARG A 87 1.86 1.65 2.37
CA ARG A 87 2.51 2.67 1.54
C ARG A 87 3.32 2.03 0.42
N LEU A 88 4.18 1.06 0.74
CA LEU A 88 5.03 0.39 -0.24
C LEU A 88 4.19 -0.38 -1.26
N GLU A 89 3.18 -1.11 -0.79
CA GLU A 89 2.29 -1.88 -1.63
C GLU A 89 1.47 -1.00 -2.59
N ARG A 90 0.94 0.14 -2.13
CA ARG A 90 0.22 1.13 -2.96
C ARG A 90 1.13 1.86 -3.95
N PHE A 91 2.39 2.14 -3.58
CA PHE A 91 3.37 2.68 -4.54
C PHE A 91 3.66 1.70 -5.66
N HIS A 92 3.78 0.42 -5.35
CA HIS A 92 3.98 -0.60 -6.36
C HIS A 92 2.76 -0.75 -7.28
N ILE A 93 1.53 -0.72 -6.75
CA ILE A 93 0.31 -0.67 -7.58
C ILE A 93 0.28 0.59 -8.45
N THR A 94 0.63 1.75 -7.89
CA THR A 94 0.73 3.01 -8.63
C THR A 94 1.74 2.91 -9.78
N ALA A 95 2.92 2.34 -9.53
CA ALA A 95 3.94 2.10 -10.55
C ALA A 95 3.42 1.16 -11.66
N LYS A 96 2.71 0.09 -11.29
CA LYS A 96 2.11 -0.85 -12.26
C LYS A 96 1.05 -0.20 -13.15
N ILE A 97 0.16 0.61 -12.57
CA ILE A 97 -0.99 1.19 -13.29
C ILE A 97 -0.59 2.45 -14.06
N PHE A 98 0.20 3.33 -13.43
CA PHE A 98 0.50 4.67 -13.94
C PHE A 98 1.97 4.91 -14.27
N GLY A 99 2.85 3.92 -14.16
CA GLY A 99 4.31 4.10 -14.25
C GLY A 99 4.77 4.85 -15.50
N LYS A 100 4.24 4.49 -16.67
CA LYS A 100 4.54 5.18 -17.93
C LYS A 100 4.14 6.66 -17.88
N LYS A 101 2.90 6.95 -17.45
CA LYS A 101 2.36 8.31 -17.31
C LYS A 101 3.15 9.15 -16.29
N ILE A 102 3.65 8.51 -15.23
CA ILE A 102 4.49 9.16 -14.21
C ILE A 102 5.84 9.55 -14.81
N LEU A 103 6.48 8.69 -15.59
CA LEU A 103 7.76 9.00 -16.24
C LEU A 103 7.66 10.04 -17.35
N GLU A 104 6.54 10.07 -18.08
CA GLU A 104 6.31 11.03 -19.18
C GLU A 104 5.95 12.44 -18.71
N LYS A 105 5.52 12.59 -17.44
CA LYS A 105 5.10 13.87 -16.89
C LYS A 105 6.17 14.43 -15.96
N SER A 106 6.29 15.76 -15.94
CA SER A 106 7.01 16.41 -14.84
C SER A 106 6.25 16.20 -13.53
N PHE A 107 6.96 15.75 -12.50
CA PHE A 107 6.45 15.55 -11.14
C PHE A 107 5.91 16.85 -10.51
N ASP A 108 6.29 18.02 -11.01
CA ASP A 108 5.75 19.31 -10.55
C ASP A 108 4.29 19.52 -11.01
N LYS A 109 3.84 18.80 -12.04
CA LYS A 109 2.51 18.95 -12.65
C LYS A 109 1.54 17.83 -12.29
N SER A 110 2.03 16.69 -11.84
CA SER A 110 1.19 15.52 -11.58
C SER A 110 1.88 14.57 -10.62
N LEU A 111 1.21 14.24 -9.52
CA LEU A 111 1.62 13.26 -8.53
C LEU A 111 0.50 12.23 -8.36
N VAL A 112 0.26 11.45 -9.43
CA VAL A 112 -0.80 10.44 -9.44
C VAL A 112 -0.45 9.27 -8.53
N PHE A 113 -1.39 8.89 -7.67
CA PHE A 113 -1.23 7.82 -6.68
C PHE A 113 -2.54 7.02 -6.53
N VAL A 114 -2.42 5.70 -6.48
CA VAL A 114 -3.54 4.81 -6.17
C VAL A 114 -3.74 4.76 -4.66
N LEU A 115 -4.84 5.36 -4.19
CA LEU A 115 -5.11 5.50 -2.77
C LEU A 115 -5.90 4.32 -2.20
N THR A 116 -6.93 3.87 -2.92
CA THR A 116 -7.75 2.69 -2.58
C THR A 116 -7.79 1.72 -3.75
N ASP A 117 -8.56 0.64 -3.65
CA ASP A 117 -8.67 -0.33 -4.74
C ASP A 117 -9.39 0.27 -5.96
N GLU A 118 -10.25 1.27 -5.77
CA GLU A 118 -11.07 1.89 -6.82
C GLU A 118 -10.67 3.34 -7.14
N VAL A 119 -9.95 4.02 -6.23
CA VAL A 119 -9.69 5.45 -6.30
C VAL A 119 -8.20 5.74 -6.40
N ALA A 120 -7.86 6.59 -7.36
CA ALA A 120 -6.59 7.27 -7.47
C ALA A 120 -6.79 8.79 -7.30
N VAL A 121 -5.72 9.46 -6.89
CA VAL A 121 -5.67 10.92 -6.73
C VAL A 121 -4.47 11.46 -7.45
N ASP A 122 -4.51 12.73 -7.84
CA ASP A 122 -3.31 13.48 -8.17
C ASP A 122 -3.08 14.49 -7.05
N PHE A 123 -2.04 14.29 -6.24
CA PHE A 123 -1.82 15.15 -5.06
C PHE A 123 -1.60 16.63 -5.42
N VAL A 124 -1.27 16.96 -6.66
CA VAL A 124 -1.15 18.35 -7.13
C VAL A 124 -2.53 18.94 -7.41
N THR A 125 -3.42 18.21 -8.08
CA THR A 125 -4.67 18.78 -8.63
C THR A 125 -5.93 18.39 -7.87
N THR A 126 -5.97 17.24 -7.19
CA THR A 126 -7.11 16.81 -6.37
C THR A 126 -7.30 17.75 -5.18
N VAL A 127 -8.56 18.11 -4.93
CA VAL A 127 -9.00 18.86 -3.74
C VAL A 127 -9.27 17.85 -2.63
N PHE A 128 -8.64 18.04 -1.47
CA PHE A 128 -8.85 17.20 -0.31
C PHE A 128 -9.71 17.94 0.72
N ASP A 129 -10.77 17.28 1.17
CA ASP A 129 -11.65 17.78 2.22
C ASP A 129 -11.49 16.90 3.47
N PHE A 130 -10.67 17.37 4.40
CA PHE A 130 -10.46 16.79 5.72
C PHE A 130 -11.11 17.62 6.84
N SER A 131 -12.12 18.44 6.53
CA SER A 131 -12.85 19.23 7.54
C SER A 131 -13.43 18.38 8.68
N LEU A 132 -13.78 17.12 8.41
CA LEU A 132 -14.22 16.16 9.44
C LEU A 132 -13.13 15.75 10.44
N LEU A 133 -11.85 15.97 10.11
CA LEU A 133 -10.71 15.54 10.92
C LEU A 133 -9.98 16.72 11.58
N THR A 134 -10.18 17.94 11.06
CA THR A 134 -9.44 19.11 11.51
C THR A 134 -10.08 20.41 11.03
N ASP A 135 -9.96 21.44 11.87
CA ASP A 135 -10.41 22.81 11.58
C ASP A 135 -9.35 23.66 10.84
N TYR A 136 -8.17 23.08 10.53
CA TYR A 136 -7.15 23.80 9.77
C TYR A 136 -7.57 24.03 8.31
N ASP A 137 -7.00 25.09 7.72
CA ASP A 137 -7.18 25.35 6.29
C ASP A 137 -6.66 24.18 5.44
N GLN A 138 -7.51 23.68 4.55
CA GLN A 138 -7.23 22.50 3.73
C GLN A 138 -6.13 22.78 2.69
N GLY A 139 -6.01 24.04 2.24
CA GLY A 139 -4.93 24.48 1.36
C GLY A 139 -3.57 24.43 2.04
N ASP A 140 -3.51 24.85 3.31
CA ASP A 140 -2.27 24.82 4.10
C ASP A 140 -1.88 23.40 4.50
N ILE A 141 -2.83 22.54 4.86
CA ILE A 141 -2.59 21.08 5.04
C ILE A 141 -1.98 20.50 3.75
N LYS A 142 -2.58 20.81 2.59
CA LYS A 142 -2.08 20.32 1.29
C LYS A 142 -0.66 20.80 1.03
N LYS A 143 -0.37 22.10 1.23
CA LYS A 143 0.98 22.67 1.05
C LYS A 143 2.00 22.01 1.98
N MET A 144 1.61 21.69 3.22
CA MET A 144 2.49 21.01 4.19
C MET A 144 2.82 19.57 3.74
N HIS A 145 1.85 18.83 3.20
CA HIS A 145 2.05 17.43 2.84
C HIS A 145 2.65 17.22 1.44
N LEU A 146 2.44 18.14 0.49
CA LEU A 146 2.88 18.00 -0.89
C LEU A 146 4.39 17.68 -1.05
N PRO A 147 5.32 18.31 -0.31
CA PRO A 147 6.75 17.98 -0.37
C PRO A 147 7.05 16.52 0.02
N PHE A 148 6.28 15.94 0.94
CA PHE A 148 6.45 14.53 1.33
C PHE A 148 6.01 13.59 0.21
N TYR A 149 4.88 13.87 -0.44
CA TYR A 149 4.43 13.07 -1.59
C TYR A 149 5.39 13.15 -2.76
N TYR A 150 5.91 14.33 -3.06
CA TYR A 150 6.95 14.51 -4.07
C TYR A 150 8.17 13.64 -3.75
N ARG A 151 8.66 13.70 -2.49
CA ARG A 151 9.80 12.89 -2.04
C ARG A 151 9.51 11.40 -2.22
N PHE A 152 8.36 10.90 -1.78
CA PHE A 152 8.03 9.49 -1.94
C PHE A 152 7.91 9.06 -3.40
N MET A 153 7.36 9.91 -4.27
CA MET A 153 7.32 9.62 -5.71
C MET A 153 8.72 9.49 -6.30
N GLN A 154 9.65 10.38 -5.91
CA GLN A 154 11.05 10.30 -6.35
C GLN A 154 11.81 9.11 -5.76
N THR A 155 11.61 8.80 -4.48
CA THR A 155 12.46 7.83 -3.76
C THR A 155 11.88 6.43 -3.73
N ILE A 156 10.59 6.25 -4.04
CA ILE A 156 9.92 4.94 -4.01
C ILE A 156 9.33 4.63 -5.38
N ALA A 157 8.37 5.44 -5.86
CA ALA A 157 7.64 5.12 -7.08
C ALA A 157 8.55 5.08 -8.31
N ARG A 158 9.38 6.11 -8.49
CA ARG A 158 10.29 6.20 -9.64
C ARG A 158 11.27 5.01 -9.71
N PRO A 159 12.01 4.64 -8.65
CA PRO A 159 12.82 3.42 -8.65
C PRO A 159 12.02 2.16 -8.97
N MET A 160 10.80 2.01 -8.42
CA MET A 160 9.96 0.85 -8.72
C MET A 160 9.62 0.75 -10.21
N ILE A 161 9.36 1.89 -10.87
CA ILE A 161 9.06 1.94 -12.30
C ILE A 161 10.30 1.66 -13.14
N GLU A 162 11.42 2.35 -12.84
CA GLU A 162 12.68 2.24 -13.59
C GLU A 162 13.27 0.82 -13.51
N LEU A 163 13.25 0.22 -12.32
CA LEU A 163 13.71 -1.16 -12.08
C LEU A 163 12.69 -2.22 -12.47
N LYS A 164 11.45 -1.82 -12.80
CA LYS A 164 10.33 -2.73 -13.11
C LYS A 164 10.12 -3.78 -12.01
N VAL A 165 10.08 -3.33 -10.76
CA VAL A 165 9.93 -4.20 -9.58
C VAL A 165 8.73 -5.15 -9.78
N THR A 166 8.99 -6.43 -9.59
CA THR A 166 8.04 -7.51 -9.73
C THR A 166 7.27 -7.75 -8.43
N ASP A 167 6.16 -8.50 -8.51
CA ASP A 167 5.42 -8.89 -7.30
C ASP A 167 6.27 -9.71 -6.33
N THR A 168 7.16 -10.57 -6.85
CA THR A 168 8.08 -11.38 -6.03
C THR A 168 9.08 -10.50 -5.29
N GLU A 169 9.68 -9.51 -5.96
CA GLU A 169 10.61 -8.56 -5.33
C GLU A 169 9.90 -7.66 -4.32
N LEU A 170 8.66 -7.23 -4.61
CA LEU A 170 7.85 -6.52 -3.63
C LEU A 170 7.58 -7.38 -2.41
N VAL A 171 7.17 -8.65 -2.58
CA VAL A 171 6.93 -9.57 -1.47
C VAL A 171 8.19 -9.72 -0.62
N PHE A 172 9.35 -9.90 -1.25
CA PHE A 172 10.62 -9.96 -0.54
C PHE A 172 10.90 -8.67 0.24
N THR A 173 10.63 -7.51 -0.34
CA THR A 173 10.83 -6.21 0.32
C THR A 173 9.86 -6.00 1.49
N LEU A 174 8.58 -6.35 1.32
CA LEU A 174 7.56 -6.30 2.38
C LEU A 174 7.91 -7.25 3.51
N ALA A 175 8.37 -8.46 3.18
CA ALA A 175 8.90 -9.43 4.14
C ALA A 175 10.01 -8.82 5.00
N GLN A 176 11.05 -8.25 4.37
CA GLN A 176 12.12 -7.57 5.10
C GLN A 176 11.59 -6.42 5.95
N LEU A 177 10.68 -5.60 5.42
CA LEU A 177 10.08 -4.50 6.18
C LEU A 177 9.35 -4.97 7.44
N VAL A 178 8.54 -6.03 7.33
CA VAL A 178 7.71 -6.54 8.45
C VAL A 178 8.57 -7.23 9.50
N TRP A 179 9.64 -7.93 9.10
CA TRP A 179 10.42 -8.78 10.01
C TRP A 179 11.76 -8.19 10.44
N HIS A 180 12.21 -7.08 9.84
CA HIS A 180 13.49 -6.44 10.15
C HIS A 180 13.33 -5.11 10.90
N LEU A 181 12.14 -4.50 10.92
CA LEU A 181 11.88 -3.27 11.69
C LEU A 181 11.62 -3.52 13.19
N GLU A 182 11.47 -4.77 13.62
CA GLU A 182 11.11 -5.17 14.99
C GLU A 182 12.10 -6.19 15.59
N GLY A 183 13.30 -6.30 15.01
CA GLY A 183 14.39 -7.16 15.48
C GLY A 183 15.47 -6.40 16.23
#